data_AF-A0AAU7UFA4-F1
#
_entry.id   AF-A0AAU7UFA4-F1
#
_cell.length_a   1.000
_cell.length_b   1.000
_cell.length_c   1.000
_cell.angle_alpha   90.00
_cell.angle_beta   90.00
_cell.angle_gamma   90.00
#
_symmetry.space_group_name_H-M   'P 1'
#
loop_
_entity.id
_entity.type
_entity.pdbx_description
1 polymer ?
#
loop_
_entity_poly.entity_id
_entity_poly.type
_entity_poly.pdbx_seq_one_letter_code
_entity_poly.pdbx_strand_id
1 'polypeptide(L)'
;MPEEARKRASRRLAIARGHLESIVRMLDDPHVYCVDVLRQIKAVQGALSGAGEVVLRGHLEAHISTAHERGDAADLIEELMEALKYT
;
A
#
# COMPACT_ATOMS: atom_id res chain seq x y z
N MET A 1 2.67 -4.61 -13.90
CA MET A 1 1.46 -4.89 -13.09
C MET A 1 0.17 -4.90 -13.93
N PRO A 2 -0.69 -5.94 -13.81
CA PRO A 2 -1.97 -6.07 -14.52
C PRO A 2 -2.97 -4.95 -14.24
N GLU A 3 -3.91 -4.71 -15.17
CA GLU A 3 -4.91 -3.64 -15.07
C GLU A 3 -5.82 -3.80 -13.83
N GLU A 4 -6.30 -5.00 -13.56
CA GLU A 4 -7.16 -5.27 -12.42
C GLU A 4 -6.44 -5.01 -11.09
N ALA A 5 -5.15 -5.32 -11.00
CA ALA A 5 -4.34 -4.97 -9.83
C ALA A 5 -4.20 -3.44 -9.68
N ARG A 6 -3.99 -2.68 -10.78
CA ARG A 6 -3.96 -1.20 -10.77
C ARG A 6 -5.28 -0.61 -10.27
N LYS A 7 -6.42 -1.05 -10.81
CA LYS A 7 -7.75 -0.58 -10.39
C LYS A 7 -8.02 -0.88 -8.92
N ARG A 8 -7.71 -2.10 -8.46
CA ARG A 8 -7.88 -2.51 -7.06
C ARG A 8 -7.00 -1.74 -6.09
N ALA A 9 -5.73 -1.48 -6.44
CA ALA A 9 -4.82 -0.70 -5.62
C ALA A 9 -5.28 0.77 -5.55
N SER A 10 -5.60 1.38 -6.70
CA SER A 10 -6.11 2.74 -6.80
C SER A 10 -7.36 2.95 -5.93
N ARG A 11 -8.33 2.02 -6.01
CA ARG A 11 -9.54 2.08 -5.17
C ARG A 11 -9.23 2.02 -3.68
N ARG A 12 -8.29 1.17 -3.24
CA ARG A 12 -7.89 1.08 -1.83
C ARG A 12 -7.20 2.36 -1.35
N LEU A 13 -6.30 2.90 -2.16
CA LEU A 13 -5.62 4.17 -1.84
C LEU A 13 -6.59 5.34 -1.78
N ALA A 14 -7.60 5.39 -2.67
CA ALA A 14 -8.64 6.42 -2.61
C ALA A 14 -9.45 6.37 -1.30
N ILE A 15 -9.76 5.16 -0.81
CA ILE A 15 -10.42 4.95 0.49
C ILE A 15 -9.50 5.41 1.63
N ALA A 16 -8.22 4.98 1.62
CA ALA A 16 -7.25 5.37 2.64
C ALA A 16 -7.05 6.88 2.70
N ARG A 17 -7.04 7.56 1.54
CA ARG A 17 -6.98 9.03 1.45
C ARG A 17 -8.18 9.68 2.13
N GLY A 18 -9.40 9.25 1.81
CA GLY A 18 -10.61 9.79 2.44
C GLY A 18 -10.65 9.55 3.96
N HIS A 19 -10.13 8.40 4.41
CA HIS A 19 -9.99 8.10 5.84
C HIS A 19 -8.96 9.01 6.50
N LEU A 20 -7.80 9.23 5.88
CA LEU A 20 -6.79 10.16 6.38
C LEU A 20 -7.34 11.60 6.48
N GLU A 21 -8.06 12.06 5.46
CA GLU A 21 -8.75 13.37 5.50
C GLU A 21 -9.76 13.46 6.66
N SER A 22 -10.45 12.35 6.97
CA SER A 22 -11.34 12.30 8.14
C SER A 22 -10.57 12.45 9.45
N ILE A 23 -9.39 11.84 9.57
CA ILE A 23 -8.54 11.98 10.78
C ILE A 23 -8.07 13.43 10.93
N VAL A 24 -7.69 14.08 9.83
CA VAL A 24 -7.33 15.51 9.85
C VAL A 24 -8.51 16.33 10.39
N ARG A 25 -9.73 16.11 9.89
CA ARG A 25 -10.93 16.77 10.42
C ARG A 25 -11.22 16.44 11.88
N MET A 26 -10.92 15.23 12.35
CA MET A 26 -11.07 14.88 13.77
C MET A 26 -10.19 15.75 14.67
N LEU A 27 -9.04 16.23 14.18
CA LEU A 27 -8.13 17.08 14.94
C LEU A 27 -8.59 18.55 15.03
N ASP A 28 -9.60 18.95 14.25
CA ASP A 28 -10.20 20.28 14.36
C ASP A 28 -11.04 20.42 15.65
N ASP A 29 -11.44 19.31 16.27
CA ASP A 29 -12.14 19.28 17.56
C ASP A 29 -11.13 19.31 18.73
N PRO A 30 -11.11 20.38 19.56
CA PRO A 30 -10.19 20.49 20.69
C PRO A 30 -10.42 19.45 21.80
N HIS A 31 -11.54 18.73 21.77
CA HIS A 31 -11.89 17.69 22.74
C HIS A 31 -11.62 16.26 22.23
N VAL A 32 -11.03 16.11 21.04
CA VAL A 32 -10.74 14.80 20.45
C VAL A 32 -9.85 13.94 21.36
N TYR A 33 -10.23 12.67 21.55
CA TYR A 33 -9.46 11.76 22.36
C TYR A 33 -8.27 11.19 21.58
N CYS A 34 -7.05 11.41 22.10
CA CYS A 34 -5.80 11.04 21.44
C CYS A 34 -5.73 9.55 21.06
N VAL A 35 -6.24 8.65 21.91
CA VAL A 35 -6.22 7.21 21.64
C VAL A 35 -7.10 6.84 20.45
N ASP A 36 -8.21 7.56 20.24
CA ASP A 36 -9.09 7.31 19.09
C ASP A 36 -8.43 7.77 17.79
N VAL A 37 -7.75 8.93 17.79
CA VAL A 37 -6.92 9.36 16.66
C VAL A 37 -5.85 8.31 16.33
N LEU A 38 -5.13 7.80 17.35
CA LEU A 38 -4.13 6.76 17.16
C LEU A 38 -4.72 5.47 16.55
N ARG A 39 -5.91 5.06 17.00
CA ARG A 39 -6.64 3.91 16.43
C ARG A 39 -6.98 4.13 14.97
N GLN A 40 -7.46 5.33 14.60
CA GLN A 40 -7.77 5.65 13.21
C GLN A 40 -6.50 5.69 12.34
N ILE A 41 -5.40 6.25 12.84
CA ILE A 41 -4.11 6.22 12.14
C ILE A 41 -3.67 4.77 11.89
N LYS A 42 -3.80 3.88 12.88
CA LYS A 42 -3.50 2.46 12.72
C LYS A 42 -4.38 1.79 11.67
N ALA A 43 -5.65 2.16 11.60
CA ALA A 43 -6.55 1.67 10.55
C ALA A 43 -6.10 2.13 9.15
N VAL A 44 -5.67 3.38 8.98
CA VAL A 44 -5.11 3.88 7.71
C VAL A 44 -3.82 3.14 7.35
N GLN A 45 -2.92 2.89 8.31
CA GLN A 45 -1.71 2.08 8.08
C GLN A 45 -2.05 0.67 7.59
N GLY A 46 -3.08 0.04 8.17
CA GLY A 46 -3.59 -1.25 7.69
C GLY A 46 -4.15 -1.17 6.26
N ALA A 47 -4.89 -0.11 5.93
CA ALA A 47 -5.41 0.10 4.58
C ALA A 47 -4.29 0.31 3.53
N LEU A 48 -3.24 1.04 3.89
CA LEU A 48 -2.05 1.24 3.06
C LEU A 48 -1.29 -0.08 2.86
N SER A 49 -1.12 -0.87 3.92
CA SER A 49 -0.49 -2.20 3.85
C SER A 49 -1.24 -3.11 2.88
N GLY A 50 -2.58 -3.17 2.98
CA GLY A 50 -3.41 -3.94 2.06
C GLY A 50 -3.40 -3.42 0.62
N ALA A 51 -3.16 -2.12 0.39
CA ALA A 51 -2.93 -1.59 -0.96
C ALA A 51 -1.56 -2.02 -1.50
N GLY A 52 -0.52 -1.97 -0.66
CA GLY A 52 0.83 -2.45 -0.98
C GLY A 52 0.85 -3.92 -1.38
N GLU A 53 0.14 -4.79 -0.66
CA GLU A 53 0.01 -6.21 -1.01
C GLU A 53 -0.60 -6.45 -2.41
N VAL A 54 -1.59 -5.62 -2.81
CA VAL A 54 -2.18 -5.71 -4.15
C VAL A 54 -1.16 -5.33 -5.22
N VAL A 55 -0.36 -4.29 -4.96
CA VAL A 55 0.71 -3.85 -5.88
C VAL A 55 1.79 -4.92 -5.99
N LEU A 56 2.26 -5.43 -4.86
CA LEU A 56 3.27 -6.48 -4.77
C LEU A 56 2.84 -7.72 -5.55
N ARG A 57 1.65 -8.24 -5.28
CA ARG A 57 1.12 -9.41 -6.00
C ARG A 57 1.03 -9.14 -7.50
N GLY A 58 0.54 -7.98 -7.90
CA GLY A 58 0.45 -7.59 -9.30
C GLY A 58 1.82 -7.42 -9.98
N HIS A 59 2.86 -7.05 -9.24
CA HIS A 59 4.22 -7.04 -9.75
C HIS A 59 4.74 -8.48 -9.97
N LEU A 60 4.60 -9.34 -8.96
CA LEU A 60 5.03 -10.74 -9.04
C LEU A 60 4.34 -11.46 -10.22
N GLU A 61 3.03 -11.36 -10.35
CA GLU A 61 2.26 -11.99 -11.45
C GLU A 61 2.76 -11.55 -12.85
N ALA A 62 3.09 -10.26 -13.01
CA ALA A 62 3.49 -9.71 -14.30
C ALA A 62 4.95 -9.95 -14.67
N HIS A 63 5.85 -9.98 -13.68
CA HIS A 63 7.28 -9.90 -13.94
C HIS A 63 8.05 -11.13 -13.52
N ILE A 64 7.72 -11.75 -12.39
CA ILE A 64 8.52 -12.87 -11.85
C ILE A 64 8.25 -14.18 -12.58
N SER A 65 7.04 -14.35 -13.13
CA SER A 65 6.62 -15.55 -13.87
C SER A 65 7.47 -15.83 -15.11
N THR A 66 8.05 -14.80 -15.72
CA THR A 66 8.92 -14.91 -16.91
C THR A 66 10.34 -14.42 -16.66
N ALA A 67 10.70 -14.06 -15.42
CA ALA A 67 12.02 -13.49 -15.10
C ALA A 67 13.18 -14.46 -15.36
N HIS A 68 12.95 -15.76 -15.16
CA HIS A 68 13.96 -16.77 -15.47
C HIS A 68 14.26 -16.86 -16.97
N GLU A 69 13.23 -16.72 -17.82
CA GLU A 69 13.36 -16.74 -19.27
C GLU A 69 14.04 -15.46 -19.80
N ARG A 70 13.84 -14.32 -19.12
CA ARG A 70 14.48 -13.04 -19.46
C ARG A 70 15.90 -12.89 -18.92
N GLY A 71 16.32 -13.75 -17.99
CA GLY A 71 17.64 -13.68 -17.36
C GLY A 71 17.80 -12.53 -16.35
N ASP A 72 16.72 -11.89 -15.92
CA ASP A 72 16.71 -10.70 -15.04
C ASP A 72 16.21 -10.99 -13.62
N ALA A 73 16.07 -12.27 -13.26
CA ALA A 73 15.45 -12.69 -12.00
C ALA A 73 16.18 -12.17 -10.75
N ALA A 74 17.51 -12.11 -10.74
CA ALA A 74 18.29 -11.65 -9.59
C ALA A 74 18.09 -10.15 -9.34
N ASP A 75 18.25 -9.33 -10.38
CA ASP A 75 18.09 -7.87 -10.31
C ASP A 75 16.68 -7.49 -9.86
N LEU A 76 15.67 -8.19 -10.37
CA LEU A 76 14.27 -7.95 -10.07
C LEU A 76 13.91 -8.29 -8.60
N ILE A 77 14.53 -9.33 -8.05
CA ILE A 77 14.42 -9.66 -6.62
C ILE A 77 15.10 -8.58 -5.78
N GLU A 78 16.29 -8.12 -6.17
CA GLU A 78 17.03 -7.10 -5.43
C GLU A 78 16.28 -5.77 -5.39
N GLU A 79 15.76 -5.29 -6.52
CA GLU A 79 14.93 -4.08 -6.62
C GLU A 79 13.68 -4.21 -5.74
N LEU A 80 13.00 -5.36 -5.79
CA LEU A 80 11.81 -5.59 -4.97
C LEU A 80 12.12 -5.59 -3.48
N MET A 81 13.22 -6.23 -3.08
CA MET A 81 13.65 -6.25 -1.68
C MET A 81 14.08 -4.87 -1.19
N GLU A 82 14.72 -4.06 -2.03
CA GLU A 82 15.04 -2.67 -1.71
C GLU A 82 13.79 -1.83 -1.48
N ALA A 83 12.77 -1.96 -2.33
CA ALA A 83 11.49 -1.26 -2.16
C ALA A 83 10.76 -1.63 -0.85
N LEU A 84 10.96 -2.84 -0.32
CA LEU A 84 10.33 -3.32 0.92
C LEU A 84 11.10 -2.94 2.20
N LYS A 85 12.36 -2.47 2.10
CA LYS A 85 13.17 -2.09 3.28
C LYS A 85 12.67 -0.84 4.01
N TYR A 86 11.79 -0.04 3.42
CA TYR A 86 11.29 1.22 4.01
C TYR A 86 10.22 1.03 5.09
N THR A 87 10.30 -0.06 5.88
CA THR A 87 9.36 -0.36 6.99
C THR A 87 9.95 -0.07 8.36
#